data_AF-A0A1M7REG7-F1
#
_entry.id   AF-A0A1M7REG7-F1
#
_cell.length_a   1.000
_cell.length_b   1.000
_cell.length_c   1.000
_cell.angle_alpha   90.00
_cell.angle_beta   90.00
_cell.angle_gamma   90.00
#
_symmetry.space_group_name_H-M   'P 1'
#
loop_
_entity.id
_entity.type
_entity.pdbx_description
1 polymer ?
#
loop_
_entity_poly.entity_id
_entity_poly.type
_entity_poly.pdbx_seq_one_letter_code
_entity_poly.pdbx_strand_id
1 'polypeptide(L)'
;MSTQSRLVQLRQQVAALSDRSTKLSQQLVAMKQNFTVTISAVQGTIGGSARRTDQNMVAALQAAEKKLDEASAALLQVSSEGKKFAGTL
;
A
#
# COMPACT_ATOMS: atom_id res chain seq x y z
N MET A 1 -4.09 -26.33 -27.83
CA MET A 1 -3.76 -26.02 -26.42
C MET A 1 -4.84 -26.60 -25.53
N SER A 2 -4.49 -27.49 -24.60
CA SER A 2 -5.46 -28.11 -23.67
C SER A 2 -5.85 -27.15 -22.53
N THR A 3 -7.04 -27.32 -21.95
CA THR A 3 -7.53 -26.54 -20.80
C THR A 3 -6.53 -26.50 -19.64
N GLN A 4 -5.83 -27.61 -19.43
CA GLN A 4 -4.77 -27.75 -18.42
C GLN A 4 -3.62 -26.75 -18.62
N SER A 5 -3.21 -26.49 -19.87
CA SER A 5 -2.16 -25.50 -20.16
C SER A 5 -2.60 -24.06 -19.83
N ARG A 6 -3.89 -23.73 -19.98
CA ARG A 6 -4.43 -22.41 -19.65
C ARG A 6 -4.53 -22.22 -18.13
N LEU A 7 -4.91 -23.26 -17.38
CA LEU A 7 -4.99 -23.21 -15.92
C LEU A 7 -3.61 -23.01 -15.28
N VAL A 8 -2.58 -23.71 -15.78
CA VAL A 8 -1.20 -23.53 -15.31
C VAL A 8 -0.70 -22.10 -15.59
N GLN A 9 -0.97 -21.56 -16.78
CA GLN A 9 -0.61 -20.17 -17.11
C GLN A 9 -1.33 -19.16 -16.20
N LEU A 10 -2.63 -19.33 -15.96
CA LEU A 10 -3.40 -18.47 -15.07
C LEU A 10 -2.85 -18.52 -13.64
N ARG A 11 -2.56 -19.71 -13.12
CA ARG A 11 -1.96 -19.90 -11.79
C ARG A 11 -0.64 -19.14 -11.65
N GLN A 12 0.23 -19.23 -12.67
CA GLN A 12 1.50 -18.49 -12.68
C GLN A 12 1.30 -16.97 -12.71
N GLN A 13 0.34 -16.48 -13.51
CA GLN A 13 0.01 -15.05 -13.58
C GLN A 13 -0.51 -14.52 -12.24
N VAL A 14 -1.41 -15.27 -11.58
CA VAL A 14 -1.96 -14.90 -10.28
C VAL A 14 -0.86 -14.89 -9.22
N ALA A 15 -0.01 -15.92 -9.17
CA ALA A 15 1.12 -15.96 -8.24
C ALA A 15 2.07 -14.76 -8.42
N ALA A 16 2.43 -14.45 -9.68
CA ALA A 16 3.28 -13.30 -9.99
C ALA A 16 2.64 -11.96 -9.58
N LEU A 17 1.32 -11.82 -9.77
CA LEU A 17 0.58 -10.64 -9.32
C LEU A 17 0.57 -10.54 -7.79
N SER A 18 0.30 -11.64 -7.08
CA SER A 18 0.33 -11.68 -5.61
C SER A 18 1.68 -11.24 -5.04
N ASP A 19 2.79 -11.72 -5.61
CA ASP A 19 4.13 -11.32 -5.17
C ASP A 19 4.43 -9.85 -5.44
N ARG A 20 4.01 -9.33 -6.61
CA ARG A 20 4.12 -7.89 -6.93
C ARG A 20 3.29 -7.05 -5.95
N SER A 21 2.06 -7.46 -5.65
CA SER A 21 1.20 -6.77 -4.68
C SER A 21 1.81 -6.76 -3.29
N THR A 22 2.41 -7.85 -2.82
CA THR A 22 3.14 -7.88 -1.54
C THR A 22 4.31 -6.89 -1.54
N LYS A 23 5.12 -6.87 -2.60
CA LYS A 23 6.26 -5.93 -2.70
C LYS A 23 5.80 -4.47 -2.72
N LEU A 24 4.77 -4.16 -3.50
CA LEU A 24 4.22 -2.80 -3.56
C LEU A 24 3.64 -2.40 -2.21
N SER A 25 2.91 -3.29 -1.53
CA SER A 25 2.42 -3.04 -0.17
C SER A 25 3.55 -2.67 0.79
N GLN A 26 4.68 -3.37 0.75
CA GLN A 26 5.84 -3.06 1.60
C GLN A 26 6.42 -1.68 1.28
N GLN A 27 6.49 -1.32 -0.01
CA GLN A 27 6.93 0.02 -0.43
C GLN A 27 5.97 1.12 0.05
N LEU A 28 4.66 0.88 -0.01
CA LEU A 28 3.66 1.82 0.51
C LEU A 28 3.78 2.00 2.02
N VAL A 29 4.04 0.93 2.77
CA VAL A 29 4.30 1.00 4.23
C VAL A 29 5.56 1.80 4.53
N ALA A 30 6.64 1.58 3.79
CA ALA A 30 7.87 2.37 3.95
C ALA A 30 7.63 3.86 3.62
N MET A 31 6.89 4.14 2.55
CA MET A 31 6.49 5.51 2.22
C MET A 31 5.64 6.13 3.33
N LYS A 32 4.66 5.39 3.88
CA LYS A 32 3.81 5.82 4.99
C LYS A 32 4.65 6.31 6.18
N GLN A 33 5.71 5.58 6.53
CA GLN A 33 6.62 5.99 7.61
C GLN A 33 7.29 7.35 7.34
N ASN A 34 7.64 7.66 6.09
CA ASN A 34 8.18 8.98 5.71
C ASN A 34 7.15 10.09 5.92
N PHE A 35 5.86 9.83 5.65
CA PHE A 35 4.78 10.77 5.96
C PHE A 35 4.67 10.99 7.47
N THR A 36 4.65 9.91 8.27
CA THR A 36 4.58 10.00 9.75
C THR A 36 5.73 10.85 10.33
N VAL A 37 6.96 10.64 9.85
CA VAL A 37 8.14 11.44 10.26
C VAL A 37 7.99 12.90 9.84
N THR A 38 7.54 13.16 8.61
CA THR A 38 7.37 14.53 8.11
C THR A 38 6.26 15.28 8.85
N ILE A 39 5.14 14.62 9.15
CA ILE A 39 4.05 15.17 9.97
C ILE A 39 4.59 15.58 11.34
N SER A 40 5.37 14.71 11.98
CA SER A 40 5.98 14.98 13.29
C SER A 40 6.93 16.17 13.25
N ALA A 41 7.76 16.27 12.19
CA ALA A 41 8.68 17.39 11.99
C ALA A 41 7.93 18.72 11.77
N VAL A 42 6.88 18.70 10.95
CA VAL A 42 6.02 19.88 10.71
C VAL A 42 5.34 20.29 12.01
N GLN A 43 4.73 19.36 12.76
CA GLN A 43 4.09 19.63 14.05
C GLN A 43 5.07 20.16 15.11
N GLY A 44 6.29 19.63 15.18
CA GLY A 44 7.33 20.09 16.10
C GLY A 44 7.86 21.49 15.76
N THR A 45 7.94 21.83 14.48
CA THR A 45 8.39 23.16 14.01
C THR A 45 7.34 24.24 14.23
N ILE A 46 6.06 23.87 14.24
CA ILE A 46 4.92 24.78 14.40
C ILE A 46 4.84 25.43 15.79
N GLY A 47 5.64 25.01 16.77
CA GLY A 47 5.68 25.41 18.19
C GLY A 47 5.30 26.86 18.57
N GLY A 48 4.02 27.23 18.44
CA GLY A 48 3.42 28.50 18.88
C GLY A 48 2.76 29.37 17.80
N SER A 49 2.96 29.11 16.50
CA SER A 49 2.42 29.98 15.43
C SER A 49 1.81 29.21 14.26
N ALA A 50 1.00 28.19 14.55
CA ALA A 50 0.28 27.39 13.55
C ALA A 50 -0.52 28.29 12.61
N ARG A 51 0.07 28.62 11.45
CA ARG A 51 -0.65 29.30 10.39
C ARG A 51 -1.59 28.28 9.79
N ARG A 52 -2.71 28.75 9.23
CA ARG A 52 -3.69 27.87 8.57
C ARG A 52 -3.03 27.00 7.48
N THR A 53 -1.97 27.49 6.84
CA THR A 53 -1.16 26.74 5.87
C THR A 53 -0.49 25.51 6.47
N ASP A 54 0.03 25.59 7.69
CA ASP A 54 0.72 24.47 8.33
C ASP A 54 -0.27 23.37 8.72
N GLN A 55 -1.43 23.77 9.24
CA GLN A 55 -2.54 22.87 9.53
C GLN A 55 -3.04 22.17 8.26
N ASN A 56 -3.17 22.92 7.15
CA ASN A 56 -3.56 22.35 5.86
C ASN A 56 -2.52 21.34 5.35
N MET A 57 -1.22 21.62 5.53
CA MET A 57 -0.16 20.70 5.12
C MET A 57 -0.19 19.42 5.95
N VAL A 58 -0.30 19.51 7.28
CA VAL A 58 -0.45 18.34 8.16
C VAL A 58 -1.66 17.51 7.76
N ALA A 59 -2.81 18.16 7.52
CA ALA A 59 -4.02 17.46 7.09
C ALA A 59 -3.84 16.74 5.74
N ALA A 60 -3.16 17.38 4.78
CA ALA A 60 -2.86 16.77 3.48
C ALA A 60 -1.94 15.56 3.62
N LEU A 61 -0.90 15.67 4.46
CA LEU A 61 0.03 14.58 4.74
C LEU A 61 -0.68 13.40 5.43
N GLN A 62 -1.53 13.66 6.43
CA GLN A 62 -2.32 12.64 7.12
C GLN A 62 -3.31 11.94 6.18
N ALA A 63 -3.95 12.70 5.28
CA ALA A 63 -4.86 12.14 4.28
C ALA A 63 -4.12 11.22 3.29
N ALA A 64 -2.91 11.60 2.89
CA ALA A 64 -2.05 10.75 2.06
C ALA A 64 -1.59 9.49 2.80
N GLU A 65 -1.16 9.63 4.06
CA GLU A 65 -0.77 8.53 4.93
C GLU A 65 -1.87 7.46 5.04
N LYS A 66 -3.12 7.91 5.29
CA LYS A 66 -4.29 7.02 5.37
C LYS A 66 -4.52 6.26 4.05
N LYS A 67 -4.45 6.95 2.91
CA LYS A 67 -4.63 6.32 1.59
C LYS A 67 -3.55 5.29 1.27
N LEU A 68 -2.31 5.53 1.71
CA LEU A 68 -1.22 4.55 1.56
C LEU A 68 -1.50 3.30 2.40
N ASP A 69 -2.04 3.47 3.61
CA ASP A 69 -2.43 2.35 4.48
C ASP A 69 -3.57 1.53 3.87
N GLU A 70 -4.64 2.19 3.40
CA GLU A 70 -5.77 1.55 2.71
C GLU A 70 -5.30 0.80 1.45
N ALA A 71 -4.44 1.40 0.63
CA ALA A 71 -3.88 0.78 -0.56
C ALA A 71 -2.98 -0.42 -0.22
N SER A 72 -2.15 -0.30 0.83
CA SER A 72 -1.34 -1.40 1.34
C SER A 72 -2.21 -2.59 1.78
N ALA A 73 -3.27 -2.34 2.55
CA ALA A 73 -4.19 -3.37 2.98
C ALA A 73 -4.89 -4.07 1.80
N ALA A 74 -5.34 -3.29 0.80
CA ALA A 74 -5.95 -3.85 -0.40
C ALA A 74 -4.99 -4.75 -1.19
N LEU A 75 -3.72 -4.35 -1.33
CA LEU A 75 -2.70 -5.16 -2.01
C LEU A 75 -2.38 -6.45 -1.24
N LEU A 76 -2.36 -6.42 0.09
CA LEU A 76 -2.22 -7.62 0.91
C LEU A 76 -3.41 -8.56 0.73
N GLN A 77 -4.63 -8.03 0.62
CA GLN A 77 -5.82 -8.83 0.34
C GLN A 77 -5.71 -9.52 -1.03
N VAL A 78 -5.29 -8.81 -2.08
CA VAL A 78 -5.04 -9.41 -3.41
C VAL A 78 -3.98 -10.51 -3.33
N SER A 79 -2.90 -10.30 -2.57
CA SER A 79 -1.87 -11.33 -2.39
C SER A 79 -2.43 -12.57 -1.68
N SER A 80 -3.21 -12.38 -0.62
CA SER A 80 -3.84 -13.47 0.13
C SER A 80 -4.82 -14.28 -0.72
N GLU A 81 -5.77 -13.61 -1.38
CA GLU A 81 -6.77 -14.28 -2.23
C GLU A 81 -6.13 -14.91 -3.47
N GLY A 82 -5.13 -14.26 -4.09
CA GLY A 82 -4.42 -14.84 -5.22
C GLY A 82 -3.65 -16.11 -4.86
N LYS A 83 -3.02 -16.16 -3.67
CA LYS A 83 -2.38 -17.38 -3.16
C LYS A 83 -3.38 -18.50 -2.88
N LYS A 84 -4.54 -18.17 -2.29
CA LYS A 84 -5.63 -19.15 -2.08
C LYS A 84 -6.12 -19.72 -3.41
N PHE A 85 -6.46 -18.85 -4.36
CA PHE A 85 -6.93 -19.25 -5.69
C PHE A 85 -5.90 -20.13 -6.42
N ALA A 86 -4.62 -19.74 -6.41
CA ALA A 86 -3.54 -20.52 -6.99
C ALA A 86 -3.35 -21.90 -6.32
N GLY A 87 -3.72 -22.04 -5.04
CA GLY A 87 -3.72 -23.31 -4.31
C GLY A 87 -4.93 -24.20 -4.62
N THR A 88 -6.03 -23.63 -5.14
CA THR A 88 -7.21 -24.39 -5.59
C THR A 88 -7.12 -24.90 -7.03
N LEU A 89 -6.11 -24.43 -7.78
CA LEU A 89 -5.82 -24.79 -9.17
C LEU A 89 -4.71 -25.86 -9.27
#